data_AF-A0A2V6I0T7-F1
#
_entry.id   AF-A0A2V6I0T7-F1
#
_cell.length_a   1.000
_cell.length_b   1.000
_cell.length_c   1.000
_cell.angle_alpha   90.00
_cell.angle_beta   90.00
_cell.angle_gamma   90.00
#
_symmetry.space_group_name_H-M   'P 1'
#
loop_
_entity.id
_entity.type
_entity.pdbx_description
1 polymer ?
#
loop_
_entity_poly.entity_id
_entity_poly.type
_entity_poly.pdbx_seq_one_letter_code
_entity_poly.pdbx_strand_id
1 'polypeptide(L)'
;LYYHRDWPAAERDFRRGLELSPNFAEMHAHYAICLLLFSRNQEAFAEMQRALNPDPLSPRFGFWLGWLHFFTRQYDAALKQFRKTLELDSNLPMLHEYLGYTYEKKQMHKEAIAEWSKGLRLIGADEDASLLERTYTESGFDAALRALAQKRLETFKEKTGRGEYVPAHEYVVAYMRLDDKEQAFAWLAKAFAERNRFAFEITVNPIFDSLRSDPRFEKIVTSLAPK
;
A
#
# COMPACT_ATOMS: atom_id res chain seq x y z
N LEU A 1 -10.01 10.76 12.23
CA LEU A 1 -10.27 11.02 10.80
C LEU A 1 -10.72 9.74 10.07
N TYR A 2 -9.85 8.76 9.78
CA TYR A 2 -10.24 7.53 9.04
C TYR A 2 -11.25 6.62 9.76
N TYR A 3 -11.21 6.58 11.09
CA TYR A 3 -11.99 5.65 11.93
C TYR A 3 -13.52 5.83 11.82
N HIS A 4 -13.98 7.04 11.53
CA HIS A 4 -15.41 7.37 11.49
C HIS A 4 -16.03 7.23 10.10
N ARG A 5 -15.22 7.00 9.05
CA ARG A 5 -15.64 6.98 7.64
C ARG A 5 -16.42 8.23 7.19
N ASP A 6 -16.38 9.31 7.97
CA ASP A 6 -17.03 10.58 7.68
C ASP A 6 -16.04 11.49 6.97
N TRP A 7 -16.01 11.37 5.64
CA TRP A 7 -15.18 12.22 4.81
C TRP A 7 -15.52 13.70 4.94
N PRO A 8 -16.80 14.12 4.89
CA PRO A 8 -17.16 15.52 5.11
C PRO A 8 -16.62 16.10 6.43
N ALA A 9 -16.68 15.35 7.53
CA ALA A 9 -16.08 15.78 8.79
C ALA A 9 -14.56 15.87 8.72
N ALA A 10 -13.90 14.85 8.16
CA ALA A 10 -12.46 14.87 8.02
C ALA A 10 -11.96 16.04 7.15
N GLU A 11 -12.65 16.33 6.05
CA GLU A 11 -12.34 17.47 5.18
C GLU A 11 -12.55 18.81 5.89
N ARG A 12 -13.60 18.97 6.71
CA ARG A 12 -13.77 20.17 7.55
C ARG A 12 -12.59 20.36 8.50
N ASP A 13 -12.14 19.29 9.15
CA ASP A 13 -11.00 19.34 10.08
C ASP A 13 -9.69 19.72 9.37
N PHE A 14 -9.42 19.11 8.21
CA PHE A 14 -8.25 19.48 7.40
C PHE A 14 -8.29 20.93 6.95
N ARG A 15 -9.43 21.41 6.44
CA ARG A 15 -9.60 22.81 6.03
C ARG A 15 -9.40 23.74 7.21
N ARG A 16 -10.00 23.44 8.37
CA ARG A 16 -9.82 24.26 9.57
C ARG A 16 -8.37 24.31 10.04
N GLY A 17 -7.68 23.18 10.01
CA GLY A 17 -6.25 23.14 10.30
C GLY A 17 -5.47 24.03 9.32
N LEU A 18 -5.74 23.94 8.02
CA LEU A 18 -5.07 24.71 6.98
C LEU A 18 -5.37 26.21 7.06
N GLU A 19 -6.54 26.61 7.57
CA GLU A 19 -6.82 28.02 7.91
C GLU A 19 -5.92 28.52 9.05
N LEU A 20 -5.65 27.69 10.05
CA LEU A 20 -4.84 28.05 11.22
C LEU A 20 -3.33 28.05 10.90
N SER A 21 -2.89 27.11 10.08
CA SER A 21 -1.48 26.91 9.72
C SER A 21 -1.35 26.57 8.22
N PRO A 22 -1.48 27.56 7.33
CA PRO A 22 -1.52 27.34 5.88
C PRO A 22 -0.22 26.84 5.26
N ASN A 23 0.88 26.86 6.02
CA ASN A 23 2.19 26.40 5.55
C ASN A 23 2.65 25.10 6.24
N PHE A 24 1.77 24.42 6.98
CA PHE A 24 2.13 23.19 7.67
C PHE A 24 2.14 21.99 6.70
N ALA A 25 3.35 21.62 6.27
CA ALA A 25 3.57 20.62 5.22
C ALA A 25 2.94 19.26 5.51
N GLU A 26 3.04 18.78 6.75
CA GLU A 26 2.48 17.49 7.17
C GLU A 26 0.97 17.44 6.99
N MET A 27 0.27 18.54 7.25
CA MET A 27 -1.18 18.59 7.09
C MET A 27 -1.60 18.56 5.63
N HIS A 28 -0.88 19.29 4.77
CA HIS A 28 -1.04 19.18 3.31
C HIS A 28 -0.81 17.74 2.83
N ALA A 29 0.25 17.06 3.29
CA ALA A 29 0.55 15.69 2.91
C ALA A 29 -0.53 14.71 3.38
N HIS A 30 -1.00 14.83 4.63
CA HIS A 30 -2.08 13.98 5.15
C HIS A 30 -3.42 14.24 4.45
N TYR A 31 -3.72 15.50 4.12
CA TYR A 31 -4.93 15.84 3.38
C TYR A 31 -4.88 15.27 1.95
N ALA A 32 -3.71 15.34 1.29
CA ALA A 32 -3.48 14.72 -0.02
C ALA A 32 -3.75 13.20 -0.02
N ILE A 33 -3.21 12.48 0.97
CA ILE A 33 -3.45 11.04 1.11
C ILE A 33 -4.95 10.76 1.27
N CYS A 34 -5.66 11.55 2.09
CA CYS A 34 -7.10 11.38 2.23
C CYS A 34 -7.84 11.64 0.92
N LEU A 35 -7.54 12.75 0.24
CA LEU A 35 -8.14 13.09 -1.05
C LEU A 35 -7.97 11.96 -2.06
N LEU A 36 -6.80 11.32 -2.11
CA LEU A 36 -6.56 10.15 -2.95
C LEU A 36 -7.45 8.95 -2.58
N LEU A 37 -7.57 8.65 -1.28
CA LEU A 37 -8.44 7.55 -0.80
C LEU A 37 -9.92 7.78 -1.12
N PHE A 38 -10.33 9.04 -1.29
CA PHE A 38 -11.67 9.44 -1.76
C PHE A 38 -11.72 9.77 -3.26
N SER A 39 -10.75 9.28 -4.05
CA SER A 39 -10.69 9.42 -5.51
C SER A 39 -10.61 10.87 -6.04
N ARG A 40 -10.25 11.85 -5.21
CA ARG A 40 -10.05 13.26 -5.58
C ARG A 40 -8.59 13.51 -5.99
N ASN A 41 -8.18 12.83 -7.04
CA ASN A 41 -6.77 12.68 -7.42
C ASN A 41 -6.08 14.02 -7.75
N GLN A 42 -6.73 14.91 -8.50
CA GLN A 42 -6.13 16.20 -8.88
C GLN A 42 -5.83 17.07 -7.66
N GLU A 43 -6.78 17.14 -6.73
CA GLU A 43 -6.62 17.87 -5.47
C GLU A 43 -5.55 17.21 -4.60
N ALA A 44 -5.48 15.88 -4.56
CA ALA A 44 -4.43 15.16 -3.84
C ALA A 44 -3.02 15.56 -4.32
N PHE A 45 -2.80 15.64 -5.63
CA PHE A 45 -1.52 16.10 -6.18
C PHE A 45 -1.22 17.57 -5.85
N ALA A 46 -2.22 18.45 -5.91
CA ALA A 46 -2.05 19.86 -5.56
C ALA A 46 -1.64 20.05 -4.09
N GLU A 47 -2.28 19.32 -3.18
CA GLU A 47 -1.95 19.34 -1.74
C GLU A 47 -0.58 18.70 -1.47
N MET A 48 -0.23 17.60 -2.15
CA MET A 48 1.11 17.00 -2.03
C MET A 48 2.21 17.96 -2.53
N GLN A 49 1.95 18.72 -3.59
CA GLN A 49 2.89 19.73 -4.06
C GLN A 49 3.08 20.85 -3.03
N ARG A 50 2.01 21.28 -2.36
CA ARG A 50 2.11 22.25 -1.24
C ARG A 50 2.94 21.71 -0.09
N ALA A 51 2.81 20.41 0.23
CA ALA A 51 3.63 19.75 1.26
C ALA A 51 5.12 19.72 0.89
N LEU A 52 5.45 19.55 -0.39
CA LEU A 52 6.83 19.53 -0.90
C LEU A 52 7.48 20.91 -1.01
N ASN A 53 6.69 21.99 -1.11
CA ASN A 53 7.24 23.33 -1.36
C ASN A 53 8.27 23.81 -0.29
N PRO A 54 8.04 23.59 1.02
CA PRO A 54 9.02 23.99 2.04
C PRO A 54 10.30 23.14 2.04
N ASP A 55 10.20 21.86 1.66
CA ASP A 55 11.32 20.93 1.55
C ASP A 55 11.17 20.00 0.33
N PRO A 56 11.65 20.43 -0.85
CA PRO A 56 11.53 19.66 -2.10
C PRO A 56 12.35 18.37 -2.13
N LEU A 57 13.25 18.17 -1.16
CA LEU A 57 14.12 16.99 -1.05
C LEU A 57 13.70 16.07 0.11
N SER A 58 12.56 16.33 0.75
CA SER A 58 12.03 15.46 1.79
C SER A 58 11.83 14.03 1.28
N PRO A 59 12.56 13.02 1.78
CA PRO A 59 12.36 11.63 1.37
C PRO A 59 10.95 11.15 1.72
N ARG A 60 10.40 11.63 2.85
CA ARG A 60 9.03 11.33 3.31
C ARG A 60 7.99 11.81 2.30
N PHE A 61 8.01 13.09 1.91
CA PHE A 61 7.03 13.61 0.96
C PHE A 61 7.28 13.10 -0.46
N GLY A 62 8.54 12.87 -0.83
CA GLY A 62 8.90 12.20 -2.07
C GLY A 62 8.32 10.79 -2.17
N PHE A 63 8.37 10.01 -1.08
CA PHE A 63 7.70 8.71 -1.00
C PHE A 63 6.19 8.84 -1.25
N TRP A 64 5.52 9.76 -0.54
CA TRP A 64 4.08 9.94 -0.70
C TRP A 64 3.68 10.40 -2.10
N LEU A 65 4.48 11.23 -2.77
CA LEU A 65 4.25 11.59 -4.17
C LEU A 65 4.37 10.37 -5.09
N GLY A 66 5.39 9.52 -4.90
CA GLY A 66 5.51 8.25 -5.63
C GLY A 66 4.32 7.33 -5.37
N TRP A 67 3.85 7.28 -4.13
CA TRP A 67 2.66 6.52 -3.71
C TRP A 67 1.40 7.04 -4.41
N LEU A 68 1.20 8.36 -4.50
CA LEU A 68 0.12 8.99 -5.28
C LEU A 68 0.17 8.57 -6.75
N HIS A 69 1.35 8.61 -7.38
CA HIS A 69 1.52 8.14 -8.76
C HIS A 69 1.18 6.66 -8.91
N PHE A 70 1.61 5.81 -7.97
CA PHE A 70 1.31 4.38 -8.00
C PHE A 70 -0.20 4.12 -7.92
N PHE A 71 -0.89 4.74 -6.95
CA PHE A 71 -2.33 4.57 -6.74
C PHE A 71 -3.17 5.11 -7.91
N THR A 72 -2.67 6.14 -8.60
CA THR A 72 -3.28 6.69 -9.82
C THR A 72 -2.81 6.00 -11.09
N ARG A 73 -2.12 4.84 -10.97
CA ARG A 73 -1.67 3.97 -12.08
C ARG A 73 -0.66 4.64 -13.03
N GLN A 74 0.00 5.69 -12.56
CA GLN A 74 1.06 6.40 -13.27
C GLN A 74 2.43 5.75 -12.96
N TYR A 75 2.59 4.48 -13.36
CA TYR A 75 3.71 3.65 -12.89
C TYR A 75 5.10 4.18 -13.29
N ASP A 76 5.25 4.79 -14.47
CA ASP A 76 6.54 5.38 -14.87
C ASP A 76 6.92 6.60 -14.01
N ALA A 77 5.93 7.44 -13.67
CA ALA A 77 6.13 8.55 -12.75
C ALA A 77 6.42 8.05 -11.33
N ALA A 78 5.72 7.00 -10.88
CA ALA A 78 5.97 6.36 -9.60
C ALA A 78 7.40 5.80 -9.50
N LEU A 79 7.88 5.06 -10.51
CA LEU A 79 9.26 4.55 -10.54
C LEU A 79 10.28 5.69 -10.50
N LYS A 80 10.08 6.74 -11.31
CA LYS A 80 10.99 7.89 -11.33
C LYS A 80 11.05 8.56 -9.95
N GLN A 81 9.90 8.78 -9.32
CA GLN A 81 9.81 9.44 -8.03
C GLN A 81 10.38 8.57 -6.90
N PHE A 82 10.03 7.28 -6.85
CA PHE A 82 10.57 6.36 -5.84
C PHE A 82 12.08 6.19 -5.96
N ARG A 83 12.64 6.08 -7.17
CA ARG A 83 14.11 6.02 -7.37
C ARG A 83 14.80 7.29 -6.89
N LYS A 84 14.24 8.47 -7.21
CA LYS A 84 14.75 9.75 -6.68
C LYS A 84 14.72 9.78 -5.15
N THR A 85 13.64 9.27 -4.54
CA THR A 85 13.56 9.17 -3.07
C THR A 85 14.59 8.19 -2.50
N LEU A 86 14.87 7.08 -3.19
CA LEU A 86 15.88 6.09 -2.76
C LEU A 86 17.30 6.66 -2.78
N GLU A 87 17.60 7.55 -3.74
CA GLU A 87 18.88 8.26 -3.82
C GLU A 87 19.10 9.19 -2.63
N LEU A 88 18.03 9.70 -2.02
CA LEU A 88 18.08 10.60 -0.87
C LEU A 88 18.09 9.85 0.46
N ASP A 89 17.35 8.76 0.56
CA ASP A 89 17.33 7.87 1.73
C ASP A 89 17.23 6.41 1.27
N SER A 90 18.34 5.70 1.39
CA SER A 90 18.48 4.31 0.95
C SER A 90 17.95 3.30 1.97
N ASN A 91 17.56 3.71 3.18
CA ASN A 91 17.19 2.81 4.27
C ASN A 91 15.68 2.81 4.55
N LEU A 92 14.87 2.78 3.49
CA LEU A 92 13.41 2.78 3.57
C LEU A 92 12.83 1.48 3.00
N PRO A 93 12.54 0.46 3.82
CA PRO A 93 11.98 -0.82 3.35
C PRO A 93 10.68 -0.67 2.56
N MET A 94 9.83 0.28 2.96
CA MET A 94 8.56 0.56 2.29
C MET A 94 8.77 1.05 0.84
N LEU A 95 9.87 1.73 0.56
CA LEU A 95 10.19 2.20 -0.78
C LEU A 95 10.48 1.03 -1.72
N HIS A 96 11.26 0.05 -1.24
CA HIS A 96 11.53 -1.20 -1.96
C HIS A 96 10.26 -2.01 -2.19
N GLU A 97 9.34 -2.03 -1.23
CA GLU A 97 8.05 -2.68 -1.38
C GLU A 97 7.23 -2.09 -2.54
N TYR A 98 7.06 -0.76 -2.56
CA TYR A 98 6.30 -0.08 -3.62
C TYR A 98 7.03 -0.05 -4.96
N LEU A 99 8.36 -0.01 -4.99
CA LEU A 99 9.13 -0.24 -6.22
C LEU A 99 8.83 -1.63 -6.79
N GLY A 100 8.82 -2.66 -5.94
CA GLY A 100 8.48 -4.01 -6.34
C GLY A 100 7.07 -4.13 -6.90
N TYR A 101 6.05 -3.57 -6.22
CA TYR A 101 4.68 -3.53 -6.75
C TYR A 101 4.59 -2.74 -8.07
N THR A 102 5.35 -1.66 -8.20
CA THR A 102 5.34 -0.84 -9.43
C THR A 102 5.96 -1.60 -10.60
N TYR A 103 7.07 -2.30 -10.39
CA TYR A 103 7.67 -3.17 -11.42
C TYR A 103 6.76 -4.34 -11.79
N GLU A 104 6.11 -4.96 -10.80
CA GLU A 104 5.12 -6.01 -11.05
C GLU A 104 3.98 -5.50 -11.96
N LYS A 105 3.44 -4.32 -11.68
CA LYS A 105 2.39 -3.71 -12.52
C LYS A 105 2.86 -3.40 -13.95
N LYS A 106 4.17 -3.26 -14.14
CA LYS A 106 4.82 -3.14 -15.46
C LYS A 106 5.29 -4.48 -16.05
N GLN A 107 4.98 -5.63 -15.41
CA GLN A 107 5.44 -6.97 -15.81
C GLN A 107 6.97 -7.13 -15.81
N MET A 108 7.68 -6.29 -15.04
CA MET A 108 9.13 -6.32 -14.87
C MET A 108 9.49 -7.20 -13.67
N HIS A 109 9.27 -8.51 -13.81
CA HIS A 109 9.30 -9.47 -12.70
C HIS A 109 10.67 -9.58 -12.02
N LYS A 110 11.76 -9.51 -12.79
CA LYS A 110 13.13 -9.61 -12.25
C LYS A 110 13.42 -8.44 -11.31
N GLU A 111 13.07 -7.23 -11.73
CA GLU A 111 13.23 -6.01 -10.96
C GLU A 111 12.32 -6.02 -9.73
N ALA A 112 11.09 -6.54 -9.86
CA ALA A 112 10.18 -6.68 -8.73
C ALA A 112 10.75 -7.58 -7.61
N ILE A 113 11.25 -8.77 -7.98
CA ILE A 113 11.90 -9.70 -7.05
C ILE A 113 13.13 -9.06 -6.41
N ALA A 114 13.97 -8.39 -7.20
CA ALA A 114 15.17 -7.74 -6.67
C ALA A 114 14.86 -6.65 -5.62
N GLU A 115 13.84 -5.83 -5.86
CA GLU A 115 13.45 -4.79 -4.91
C GLU A 115 12.78 -5.37 -3.66
N TRP A 116 11.85 -6.30 -3.80
CA TRP A 116 11.25 -6.95 -2.63
C TRP A 116 12.27 -7.66 -1.75
N SER A 117 13.25 -8.35 -2.35
CA SER A 117 14.31 -9.01 -1.59
C SER A 117 15.22 -8.03 -0.86
N LYS A 118 15.52 -6.86 -1.45
CA LYS A 118 16.23 -5.78 -0.73
C LYS A 118 15.41 -5.30 0.46
N GLY A 119 14.12 -5.01 0.26
CA GLY A 119 13.22 -4.57 1.32
C GLY A 119 13.12 -5.58 2.48
N LEU A 120 13.04 -6.88 2.16
CA LEU A 120 13.02 -7.97 3.14
C LEU A 120 14.32 -8.03 3.96
N ARG A 121 15.49 -7.90 3.32
CA ARG A 121 16.78 -7.86 4.04
C ARG A 121 16.90 -6.66 4.97
N LEU A 122 16.41 -5.49 4.57
CA LEU A 122 16.45 -4.29 5.42
C LEU A 122 15.64 -4.44 6.72
N ILE A 123 14.63 -5.30 6.74
CA ILE A 123 13.84 -5.61 7.94
C ILE A 123 14.31 -6.88 8.67
N GLY A 124 15.47 -7.44 8.29
CA GLY A 124 16.04 -8.65 8.89
C GLY A 124 15.35 -9.95 8.48
N ALA A 125 14.60 -9.95 7.38
CA ALA A 125 13.94 -11.13 6.82
C ALA A 125 14.77 -11.78 5.70
N ASP A 126 16.06 -12.03 5.96
CA ASP A 126 17.01 -12.60 4.99
C ASP A 126 16.58 -13.96 4.43
N GLU A 127 15.94 -14.79 5.26
CA GLU A 127 15.39 -16.07 4.83
C GLU A 127 14.26 -15.90 3.83
N ASP A 128 13.38 -14.92 4.02
CA ASP A 128 12.27 -14.63 3.12
C ASP A 128 12.78 -14.07 1.79
N ALA A 129 13.79 -13.20 1.84
CA ALA A 129 14.47 -12.70 0.65
C ALA A 129 15.12 -13.84 -0.15
N SER A 130 15.80 -14.75 0.54
CA SER A 130 16.47 -15.90 -0.07
C SER A 130 15.47 -16.90 -0.65
N LEU A 131 14.35 -17.15 0.04
CA LEU A 131 13.25 -17.96 -0.48
C LEU A 131 12.70 -17.35 -1.79
N LEU A 132 12.42 -16.05 -1.78
CA LEU A 132 11.86 -15.34 -2.92
C LEU A 132 12.81 -15.42 -4.14
N GLU A 133 14.10 -15.13 -3.95
CA GLU A 133 15.10 -15.15 -5.04
C GLU A 133 15.35 -16.56 -5.59
N ARG A 134 15.50 -17.55 -4.70
CA ARG A 134 15.76 -18.93 -5.10
C ARG A 134 14.57 -19.49 -5.87
N THR A 135 13.36 -19.37 -5.33
CA THR A 135 12.16 -19.89 -6.00
C THR A 135 11.88 -19.16 -7.31
N TYR A 136 12.19 -17.86 -7.40
CA TYR A 136 12.10 -17.15 -8.67
C TYR A 136 13.04 -17.74 -9.73
N THR A 137 14.28 -18.03 -9.34
CA THR A 137 15.29 -18.62 -10.25
C THR A 137 14.91 -20.04 -10.68
N GLU A 138 14.38 -20.84 -9.77
CA GLU A 138 14.06 -22.25 -10.00
C GLU A 138 12.71 -22.47 -10.70
N SER A 139 11.72 -21.62 -10.41
CA SER A 139 10.31 -21.91 -10.74
C SER A 139 9.51 -20.69 -11.23
N GLY A 140 10.16 -19.52 -11.36
CA GLY A 140 9.54 -18.33 -11.92
C GLY A 140 8.76 -17.48 -10.92
N PHE A 141 8.19 -16.38 -11.43
CA PHE A 141 7.61 -15.30 -10.64
C PHE A 141 6.43 -15.73 -9.76
N ASP A 142 5.44 -16.41 -10.34
CA ASP A 142 4.23 -16.81 -9.60
C ASP A 142 4.55 -17.83 -8.50
N ALA A 143 5.47 -18.77 -8.77
CA ALA A 143 5.92 -19.73 -7.77
C ALA A 143 6.61 -19.04 -6.60
N ALA A 144 7.45 -18.02 -6.87
CA ALA A 144 8.14 -17.26 -5.85
C ALA A 144 7.17 -16.50 -4.93
N LEU A 145 6.15 -15.85 -5.51
CA LEU A 145 5.13 -15.14 -4.75
C LEU A 145 4.26 -16.08 -3.92
N ARG A 146 3.90 -17.25 -4.46
CA ARG A 146 3.14 -18.28 -3.74
C ARG A 146 3.93 -18.83 -2.55
N ALA A 147 5.21 -19.14 -2.76
CA ALA A 147 6.08 -19.66 -1.69
C ALA A 147 6.21 -18.65 -0.54
N LEU A 148 6.46 -17.37 -0.87
CA LEU A 148 6.54 -16.32 0.15
C LEU A 148 5.20 -16.11 0.87
N ALA A 149 4.08 -16.14 0.14
CA ALA A 149 2.75 -16.00 0.73
C ALA A 149 2.40 -17.15 1.69
N GLN A 150 2.76 -18.39 1.36
CA GLN A 150 2.59 -19.55 2.24
C GLN A 150 3.36 -19.37 3.56
N LYS A 151 4.67 -19.04 3.48
CA LYS A 151 5.50 -18.80 4.67
C LYS A 151 4.96 -17.65 5.53
N ARG A 152 4.47 -16.58 4.91
CA ARG A 152 3.84 -15.46 5.62
C ARG A 152 2.58 -15.91 6.37
N LEU A 153 1.71 -16.71 5.76
CA LEU A 153 0.51 -17.22 6.44
C LEU A 153 0.85 -18.10 7.64
N GLU A 154 1.89 -18.93 7.55
CA GLU A 154 2.40 -19.70 8.70
C GLU A 154 2.86 -18.77 9.83
N THR A 155 3.65 -17.75 9.49
CA THR A 155 4.11 -16.73 10.44
C THR A 155 2.93 -15.98 11.08
N PHE A 156 1.90 -15.63 10.31
CA PHE A 156 0.72 -14.94 10.83
C PHE A 156 -0.08 -15.83 11.77
N LYS A 157 -0.20 -17.13 11.45
CA LYS A 157 -0.84 -18.12 12.32
C LYS A 157 -0.10 -18.28 13.65
N GLU A 158 1.23 -18.31 13.63
CA GLU A 158 2.05 -18.36 14.85
C GLU A 158 1.85 -17.10 15.71
N LYS A 159 1.94 -15.91 15.11
CA LYS A 159 1.73 -14.63 15.79
C LYS A 159 0.35 -14.57 16.45
N THR A 160 -0.71 -14.87 15.69
CA THR A 160 -2.08 -14.86 16.22
C THR A 160 -2.31 -15.95 17.27
N GLY A 161 -1.66 -17.10 17.15
CA GLY A 161 -1.64 -18.14 18.19
C GLY A 161 -1.02 -17.67 19.51
N ARG A 162 -0.07 -16.71 19.46
CA ARG A 162 0.50 -16.02 20.63
C ARG A 162 -0.32 -14.82 21.10
N GLY A 163 -1.47 -14.55 20.49
CA GLY A 163 -2.32 -13.40 20.80
C GLY A 163 -1.84 -12.07 20.19
N GLU A 164 -0.85 -12.10 19.30
CA GLU A 164 -0.41 -10.90 18.59
C GLU A 164 -1.38 -10.50 17.49
N TYR A 165 -1.50 -9.19 17.27
CA TYR A 165 -2.31 -8.63 16.20
C TYR A 165 -1.56 -8.68 14.86
N VAL A 166 -2.22 -9.23 13.85
CA VAL A 166 -1.80 -9.16 12.44
C VAL A 166 -2.96 -8.52 11.66
N PRO A 167 -2.76 -7.39 10.98
CA PRO A 167 -3.81 -6.74 10.20
C PRO A 167 -4.42 -7.67 9.16
N ALA A 168 -5.76 -7.71 9.05
CA ALA A 168 -6.47 -8.58 8.11
C ALA A 168 -6.08 -8.35 6.64
N HIS A 169 -5.68 -7.13 6.25
CA HIS A 169 -5.27 -6.85 4.87
C HIS A 169 -4.02 -7.64 4.44
N GLU A 170 -3.14 -8.01 5.38
CA GLU A 170 -1.96 -8.85 5.11
C GLU A 170 -2.38 -10.26 4.67
N TYR A 171 -3.42 -10.81 5.30
CA TYR A 171 -4.01 -12.08 4.89
C TYR A 171 -4.66 -11.97 3.51
N VAL A 172 -5.37 -10.86 3.22
CA VAL A 172 -5.95 -10.64 1.89
C VAL A 172 -4.87 -10.70 0.82
N VAL A 173 -3.76 -9.97 1.00
CA VAL A 173 -2.64 -9.98 0.05
C VAL A 173 -2.04 -11.38 -0.09
N ALA A 174 -1.81 -12.09 1.02
CA ALA A 174 -1.24 -13.44 0.97
C ALA A 174 -2.15 -14.43 0.21
N TYR A 175 -3.45 -14.49 0.51
CA TYR A 175 -4.38 -15.37 -0.20
C TYR A 175 -4.58 -14.98 -1.66
N MET A 176 -4.50 -13.68 -2.00
CA MET A 176 -4.45 -13.24 -3.40
C MET A 176 -3.24 -13.80 -4.15
N ARG A 177 -2.05 -13.84 -3.52
CA ARG A 177 -0.85 -14.44 -4.13
C ARG A 177 -0.97 -15.95 -4.31
N LEU A 178 -1.79 -16.61 -3.51
CA LEU A 178 -2.11 -18.04 -3.61
C LEU A 178 -3.23 -18.35 -4.61
N ASP A 179 -3.87 -17.35 -5.18
CA ASP A 179 -5.09 -17.49 -5.98
C ASP A 179 -6.26 -18.16 -5.19
N ASP A 180 -6.23 -18.07 -3.86
CA ASP A 180 -7.30 -18.55 -2.98
C ASP A 180 -8.32 -17.43 -2.76
N LYS A 181 -9.23 -17.28 -3.73
CA LYS A 181 -10.26 -16.24 -3.71
C LYS A 181 -11.21 -16.38 -2.53
N GLU A 182 -11.53 -17.60 -2.11
CA GLU A 182 -12.46 -17.82 -1.00
C GLU A 182 -11.89 -17.23 0.31
N GLN A 183 -10.63 -17.55 0.61
CA GLN A 183 -9.99 -16.98 1.79
C GLN A 183 -9.70 -15.49 1.63
N ALA A 184 -9.30 -15.03 0.43
CA ALA A 184 -9.09 -13.61 0.18
C ALA A 184 -10.35 -12.79 0.49
N PHE A 185 -11.54 -13.24 0.07
CA PHE A 185 -12.81 -12.58 0.37
C PHE A 185 -13.25 -12.70 1.83
N ALA A 186 -13.01 -13.84 2.48
CA ALA A 186 -13.26 -14.00 3.91
C ALA A 186 -12.45 -13.01 4.76
N TRP A 187 -11.17 -12.83 4.41
CA TRP A 187 -10.30 -11.85 5.07
C TRP A 187 -10.56 -10.41 4.63
N LEU A 188 -11.05 -10.19 3.41
CA LEU A 188 -11.47 -8.87 2.95
C LEU A 188 -12.59 -8.31 3.83
N ALA A 189 -13.60 -9.12 4.15
CA ALA A 189 -14.66 -8.71 5.06
C ALA A 189 -14.12 -8.31 6.46
N LYS A 190 -13.12 -9.06 6.96
CA LYS A 190 -12.45 -8.72 8.23
C LYS A 190 -11.64 -7.43 8.12
N ALA A 191 -10.92 -7.20 7.03
CA ALA A 191 -10.14 -5.98 6.80
C ALA A 191 -11.03 -4.73 6.82
N PHE A 192 -12.23 -4.82 6.23
CA PHE A 192 -13.20 -3.73 6.33
C PHE A 192 -13.85 -3.61 7.72
N ALA A 193 -13.84 -4.66 8.55
CA ALA A 193 -14.34 -4.61 9.93
C ALA A 193 -13.34 -4.01 10.93
N GLU A 194 -12.03 -4.11 10.69
CA GLU A 194 -10.94 -3.62 11.57
C GLU A 194 -10.88 -2.08 11.74
N ARG A 195 -11.67 -1.31 10.99
CA ARG A 195 -11.73 0.17 11.04
C ARG A 195 -10.37 0.88 10.93
N ASN A 196 -9.40 0.27 10.25
CA ASN A 196 -8.11 0.89 9.97
C ASN A 196 -8.08 1.53 8.56
N ARG A 197 -7.02 2.28 8.27
CA ARG A 197 -6.88 2.99 6.97
C ARG A 197 -6.87 2.03 5.77
N PHE A 198 -6.45 0.78 5.97
CA PHE A 198 -6.26 -0.19 4.89
C PHE A 198 -7.57 -0.56 4.20
N ALA A 199 -8.70 -0.47 4.90
CA ALA A 199 -10.02 -0.64 4.28
C ALA A 199 -10.27 0.35 3.13
N PHE A 200 -9.81 1.60 3.27
CA PHE A 200 -9.90 2.61 2.20
C PHE A 200 -8.81 2.40 1.15
N GLU A 201 -7.61 2.00 1.55
CA GLU A 201 -6.56 1.70 0.58
C GLU A 201 -6.97 0.56 -0.35
N ILE A 202 -7.63 -0.48 0.16
CA ILE A 202 -8.10 -1.62 -0.65
C ILE A 202 -9.06 -1.20 -1.77
N THR A 203 -9.81 -0.10 -1.64
CA THR A 203 -10.74 0.33 -2.72
C THR A 203 -10.02 1.02 -3.87
N VAL A 204 -8.87 1.66 -3.63
CA VAL A 204 -8.14 2.44 -4.65
C VAL A 204 -6.79 1.83 -5.07
N ASN A 205 -6.14 1.05 -4.20
CA ASN A 205 -4.80 0.50 -4.38
C ASN A 205 -4.76 -0.53 -5.53
N PRO A 206 -3.95 -0.35 -6.58
CA PRO A 206 -3.87 -1.26 -7.71
C PRO A 206 -3.57 -2.72 -7.35
N ILE A 207 -2.89 -3.03 -6.24
CA ILE A 207 -2.58 -4.43 -5.90
C ILE A 207 -3.84 -5.29 -5.72
N PHE A 208 -4.98 -4.68 -5.38
CA PHE A 208 -6.27 -5.37 -5.21
C PHE A 208 -7.15 -5.42 -6.47
N ASP A 209 -6.65 -4.96 -7.63
CA ASP A 209 -7.45 -4.88 -8.88
C ASP A 209 -8.10 -6.22 -9.25
N SER A 210 -7.44 -7.36 -9.00
CA SER A 210 -7.97 -8.68 -9.34
C SER A 210 -9.18 -9.11 -8.50
N LEU A 211 -9.39 -8.50 -7.33
CA LEU A 211 -10.59 -8.72 -6.52
C LEU A 211 -11.77 -7.85 -6.99
N ARG A 212 -11.50 -6.67 -7.56
CA ARG A 212 -12.53 -5.69 -7.95
C ARG A 212 -13.44 -6.17 -9.08
N SER A 213 -13.00 -7.13 -9.88
CA SER A 213 -13.82 -7.72 -10.95
C SER A 213 -14.84 -8.74 -10.45
N ASP A 214 -14.72 -9.21 -9.20
CA ASP A 214 -15.64 -10.19 -8.61
C ASP A 214 -16.83 -9.46 -7.94
N PRO A 215 -18.08 -9.86 -8.20
CA PRO A 215 -19.27 -9.24 -7.61
C PRO A 215 -19.30 -9.20 -6.07
N ARG A 216 -18.57 -10.11 -5.41
CA ARG A 216 -18.46 -10.13 -3.94
C ARG A 216 -17.74 -8.89 -3.40
N PHE A 217 -16.83 -8.30 -4.17
CA PHE A 217 -16.09 -7.12 -3.77
C PHE A 217 -17.03 -5.93 -3.54
N GLU A 218 -17.84 -5.60 -4.54
CA GLU A 218 -18.85 -4.53 -4.45
C GLU A 218 -19.80 -4.76 -3.28
N LYS A 219 -20.26 -6.00 -3.08
CA LYS A 219 -21.12 -6.35 -1.94
C LYS A 219 -20.46 -6.05 -0.59
N ILE A 220 -19.18 -6.40 -0.42
CA ILE A 220 -18.44 -6.15 0.83
C ILE A 220 -18.22 -4.64 1.02
N VAL A 221 -17.76 -3.94 -0.02
CA VAL A 221 -17.50 -2.49 0.03
C VAL A 221 -18.77 -1.71 0.37
N THR A 222 -19.88 -1.99 -0.31
CA THR A 222 -21.16 -1.30 -0.11
C THR A 222 -21.82 -1.64 1.23
N SER A 223 -21.76 -2.90 1.67
CA SER A 223 -22.35 -3.31 2.95
C SER A 223 -21.68 -2.68 4.17
N LEU A 224 -20.46 -2.16 4.00
CA LEU A 224 -19.64 -1.56 5.04
C LEU A 224 -19.42 -0.06 4.83
N ALA A 225 -19.99 0.55 3.78
CA ALA A 225 -20.07 2.01 3.66
C ALA A 225 -20.95 2.56 4.79
N PRO A 226 -20.59 3.69 5.42
CA PRO A 226 -21.48 4.33 6.39
C PRO A 226 -22.83 4.61 5.72
N LYS A 227 -23.92 4.24 6.39
CA LYS A 227 -25.27 4.66 6.04
C LYS A 227 -25.46 6.13 6.35
#